data_AF-A0AAW8B1W5-F1
#
_entry.id   AF-A0AAW8B1W5-F1
#
_cell.length_a   1.000
_cell.length_b   1.000
_cell.length_c   1.000
_cell.angle_alpha   90.00
_cell.angle_beta   90.00
_cell.angle_gamma   90.00
#
_symmetry.space_group_name_H-M   'P 1'
#
loop_
_entity.id
_entity.type
_entity.pdbx_description
1 polymer ?
#
loop_
_entity_poly.entity_id
_entity_poly.type
_entity_poly.pdbx_seq_one_letter_code
_entity_poly.pdbx_strand_id
1 'polypeptide(L)'
;MGKQVRSNNKKQDRLPVDASKLVMGNTYSSAPDFYYDIEFDCEDCGIHQTWSATQQKWWYEEAGGYFFSTAVRCRACREKARQKKRQARIAAGHEQDS
;
A
#
# COMPACT_ATOMS: atom_id res chain seq x y z
N MET A 1 -17.72 6.14 -2.18
CA MET A 1 -17.67 5.32 -0.95
C MET A 1 -17.64 3.86 -1.37
N GLY A 2 -16.45 3.32 -1.68
CA GLY A 2 -16.30 1.94 -2.13
C GLY A 2 -16.56 0.98 -0.97
N LYS A 3 -17.55 0.11 -1.10
CA LYS A 3 -17.83 -0.93 -0.12
C LYS A 3 -16.65 -1.90 -0.13
N GLN A 4 -15.93 -2.00 0.99
CA GLN A 4 -14.89 -3.00 1.17
C GLN A 4 -15.54 -4.38 1.11
N VAL A 5 -15.39 -5.07 -0.02
CA VAL A 5 -15.89 -6.45 -0.20
C VAL A 5 -14.92 -7.37 0.54
N ARG A 6 -15.46 -8.18 1.44
CA ARG A 6 -14.69 -9.16 2.22
C ARG A 6 -14.46 -10.40 1.36
N SER A 7 -13.20 -10.77 1.15
CA SER A 7 -12.79 -12.01 0.47
C SER A 7 -13.44 -13.25 1.11
N ASN A 8 -13.87 -14.21 0.29
CA ASN A 8 -14.52 -15.46 0.70
C ASN A 8 -13.55 -16.54 1.21
N ASN A 9 -12.25 -16.28 1.30
CA ASN A 9 -11.23 -17.29 1.63
C ASN A 9 -10.98 -17.42 3.14
N LYS A 10 -11.86 -18.15 3.83
CA LYS A 10 -11.96 -18.26 5.30
C LYS A 10 -10.73 -18.77 6.11
N LYS A 11 -9.55 -19.04 5.52
CA LYS A 11 -8.44 -19.68 6.26
C LYS A 11 -7.17 -18.85 6.49
N GLN A 12 -6.95 -17.69 5.85
CA GLN A 12 -5.67 -16.96 6.01
C GLN A 12 -5.76 -15.45 6.33
N ASP A 13 -6.94 -14.86 6.39
CA ASP A 13 -7.07 -13.42 6.07
C ASP A 13 -7.03 -12.49 7.29
N ARG A 14 -6.44 -12.90 8.43
CA ARG A 14 -6.32 -12.04 9.62
C ARG A 14 -4.96 -12.17 10.27
N LEU A 15 -4.14 -11.14 10.09
CA LEU A 15 -2.87 -11.01 10.80
C LEU A 15 -3.03 -9.97 11.92
N PRO A 16 -2.57 -10.28 13.14
CA PRO A 16 -2.59 -9.31 14.23
C PRO A 16 -1.65 -8.14 13.88
N VAL A 17 -2.14 -6.95 14.18
CA VAL A 17 -1.44 -5.68 13.97
C VAL A 17 -0.54 -5.40 15.16
N ASP A 18 0.73 -5.09 14.91
CA ASP A 18 1.61 -4.55 15.93
C ASP A 18 1.52 -3.02 15.93
N ALA A 19 0.65 -2.48 16.80
CA ALA A 19 0.42 -1.04 16.90
C ALA A 19 1.69 -0.24 17.26
N SER A 20 2.69 -0.87 17.90
CA SER A 20 3.95 -0.21 18.28
C SER A 20 4.84 0.12 17.08
N LYS A 21 4.67 -0.61 15.96
CA LYS A 21 5.44 -0.43 14.73
C LYS A 21 4.77 0.51 13.72
N LEU A 22 3.52 0.90 13.96
CA LEU A 22 2.77 1.69 13.01
C LEU A 22 3.23 3.16 12.99
N VAL A 23 3.49 3.65 11.78
CA VAL A 23 3.71 5.07 11.54
C VAL A 23 2.36 5.75 11.35
N MET A 24 1.75 6.19 12.45
CA MET A 24 0.42 6.84 12.45
C MET A 24 0.44 8.26 11.86
N GLY A 25 1.59 8.92 11.85
CA GLY A 25 1.70 10.31 11.39
C GLY A 25 0.82 11.26 12.21
N ASN A 26 0.06 12.12 11.54
CA ASN A 26 -0.89 13.05 12.16
C ASN A 26 -2.33 12.48 12.26
N THR A 27 -2.48 11.17 12.14
CA THR A 27 -3.79 10.51 12.13
C THR A 27 -4.34 10.39 13.56
N TYR A 28 -5.58 10.83 13.77
CA TYR A 28 -6.30 10.70 15.03
C TYR A 28 -7.06 9.37 15.18
N SER A 29 -6.93 8.46 14.22
CA SER A 29 -7.58 7.14 14.23
C SER A 29 -6.78 6.13 15.05
N SER A 30 -7.48 5.25 15.75
CA SER A 30 -6.89 4.07 16.40
C SER A 30 -6.45 3.04 15.36
N ALA A 31 -5.34 2.36 15.65
CA ALA A 31 -4.91 1.20 14.86
C ALA A 31 -5.99 0.09 14.93
N PRO A 32 -6.27 -0.61 13.82
CA PRO A 32 -7.13 -1.78 13.84
C PRO A 32 -6.42 -2.94 14.53
N ASP A 33 -7.19 -3.91 15.05
CA ASP A 33 -6.62 -5.09 15.71
C ASP A 33 -6.03 -6.10 14.72
N PHE A 34 -6.58 -6.16 13.50
CA PHE A 34 -6.20 -7.14 12.47
C PHE A 34 -6.14 -6.49 11.08
N TYR A 35 -5.21 -6.96 10.24
CA TYR A 35 -5.23 -6.73 8.80
C TYR A 35 -6.19 -7.69 8.11
N TYR A 36 -6.82 -7.21 7.03
CA TYR A 36 -7.77 -7.99 6.23
C TYR A 36 -7.44 -7.83 4.76
N ASP A 37 -7.65 -8.85 3.94
CA ASP A 37 -7.50 -8.73 2.49
C ASP A 37 -8.43 -7.64 1.93
N ILE A 38 -7.84 -6.68 1.22
CA ILE A 38 -8.55 -5.54 0.61
C ILE A 38 -8.43 -5.66 -0.91
N GLU A 39 -9.57 -5.85 -1.57
CA GLU A 39 -9.64 -5.75 -3.03
C GLU A 39 -9.56 -4.28 -3.46
N PHE A 40 -8.82 -4.03 -4.54
CA PHE A 40 -8.69 -2.72 -5.15
C PHE A 40 -8.54 -2.83 -6.67
N ASP A 41 -9.03 -1.83 -7.38
CA ASP A 41 -8.78 -1.66 -8.80
C ASP A 41 -7.62 -0.68 -8.99
N CYS A 42 -6.67 -1.04 -9.83
CA CYS A 42 -5.53 -0.17 -10.12
C CYS A 42 -6.00 1.12 -10.81
N GLU A 43 -5.69 2.29 -10.25
CA GLU A 43 -6.14 3.58 -10.80
C GLU A 43 -5.59 3.88 -12.20
N ASP A 44 -4.44 3.31 -12.57
CA ASP A 44 -3.81 3.57 -13.87
C ASP A 44 -4.26 2.59 -14.97
N CYS A 45 -4.51 1.32 -14.63
CA CYS A 45 -4.77 0.27 -15.64
C CYS A 45 -6.04 -0.55 -15.41
N GLY A 46 -6.79 -0.26 -14.35
CA GLY A 46 -8.09 -0.87 -14.05
C GLY A 46 -8.05 -2.35 -13.65
N ILE A 47 -6.88 -2.97 -13.56
CA ILE A 47 -6.78 -4.39 -13.16
C ILE A 47 -7.21 -4.55 -11.70
N HIS A 48 -8.09 -5.51 -11.46
CA HIS A 48 -8.52 -5.90 -10.13
C HIS A 48 -7.42 -6.69 -9.42
N GLN A 49 -7.14 -6.34 -8.17
CA GLN A 49 -6.10 -7.00 -7.36
C GLN A 49 -6.48 -7.02 -5.89
N THR A 50 -5.88 -7.95 -5.16
CA THR A 50 -6.05 -8.07 -3.71
C THR A 50 -4.78 -7.61 -3.01
N TRP A 51 -4.92 -6.63 -2.12
CA TRP A 51 -3.92 -6.23 -1.16
C TRP A 51 -4.07 -7.08 0.09
N SER A 52 -3.28 -8.14 0.18
CA SER A 52 -3.44 -9.13 1.24
C SER A 52 -3.02 -8.60 2.61
N ALA A 53 -3.55 -9.21 3.67
CA ALA A 53 -3.18 -8.92 5.05
C ALA A 53 -1.66 -9.03 5.27
N THR A 54 -1.01 -9.99 4.62
CA THR A 54 0.47 -10.16 4.67
C THR A 54 1.19 -8.99 4.00
N GLN A 55 0.70 -8.51 2.86
CA GLN A 55 1.28 -7.35 2.18
C GLN A 55 1.09 -6.06 2.99
N GLN A 56 -0.06 -5.91 3.65
CA GLN A 56 -0.32 -4.81 4.57
C GLN A 56 0.64 -4.85 5.76
N LYS A 57 0.76 -6.00 6.42
CA LYS A 57 1.65 -6.18 7.55
C LYS A 57 3.10 -5.81 7.21
N TRP A 58 3.63 -6.34 6.12
CA TRP A 58 4.98 -5.97 5.67
C TRP A 58 5.09 -4.46 5.35
N TRP A 59 4.09 -3.89 4.68
CA TRP A 59 4.14 -2.46 4.31
C TRP A 59 4.17 -1.53 5.51
N TYR A 60 3.31 -1.77 6.50
CA TYR A 60 3.19 -0.89 7.65
C TYR A 60 4.27 -1.14 8.70
N GLU A 61 4.61 -2.41 8.96
CA GLU A 61 5.49 -2.76 10.08
C GLU A 61 6.97 -2.83 9.68
N GLU A 62 7.28 -3.23 8.45
CA GLU A 62 8.67 -3.47 8.00
C GLU A 62 9.16 -2.41 7.01
N ALA A 63 8.31 -2.03 6.05
CA ALA A 63 8.66 -0.99 5.07
C ALA A 63 8.46 0.44 5.60
N GLY A 64 7.79 0.62 6.74
CA GLY A 64 7.55 1.92 7.38
C GLY A 64 6.55 2.81 6.64
N GLY A 65 5.64 2.21 5.87
CA GLY A 65 4.57 2.95 5.20
C GLY A 65 3.63 3.63 6.19
N TYR A 66 3.15 4.83 5.84
CA TYR A 66 2.15 5.53 6.66
C TYR A 66 0.86 4.72 6.76
N PHE A 67 0.27 4.65 7.95
CA PHE A 67 -0.94 3.84 8.19
C PHE A 67 -2.12 4.21 7.26
N PHE A 68 -2.28 5.48 6.92
CA PHE A 68 -3.32 5.97 6.00
C PHE A 68 -3.03 5.67 4.51
N SER A 69 -1.84 5.19 4.17
CA SER A 69 -1.50 4.84 2.79
C SER A 69 -2.04 3.45 2.44
N THR A 70 -2.76 3.36 1.32
CA THR A 70 -3.37 2.12 0.83
C THR A 70 -2.84 1.74 -0.55
N ALA A 71 -3.03 0.46 -0.94
CA ALA A 71 -2.72 0.03 -2.28
C ALA A 71 -3.76 0.57 -3.29
N VAL A 72 -3.33 1.51 -4.14
CA VAL A 72 -4.13 2.09 -5.23
C VAL A 72 -3.63 1.73 -6.63
N ARG A 73 -2.41 1.17 -6.71
CA ARG A 73 -1.74 0.81 -7.96
C ARG A 73 -1.19 -0.61 -7.89
N CYS A 74 -1.35 -1.34 -8.99
CA CYS A 74 -0.68 -2.63 -9.15
C CYS A 74 0.85 -2.48 -9.15
N ARG A 75 1.57 -3.59 -8.93
CA ARG A 75 3.04 -3.60 -8.93
C ARG A 75 3.64 -3.00 -10.20
N ALA A 76 3.15 -3.43 -11.38
CA ALA A 76 3.64 -2.93 -12.66
C ALA A 76 3.45 -1.41 -12.82
N CYS A 77 2.29 -0.88 -12.41
CA CYS A 77 2.03 0.56 -12.46
C CYS A 77 2.85 1.34 -11.42
N ARG A 78 3.11 0.77 -10.23
CA ARG A 78 4.02 1.36 -9.24
C ARG A 78 5.44 1.47 -9.79
N GLU A 79 5.94 0.46 -10.49
CA GLU A 79 7.27 0.47 -11.11
C GLU A 79 7.36 1.55 -12.20
N LYS A 80 6.36 1.64 -13.09
CA LYS A 80 6.27 2.71 -14.09
C LYS A 80 6.23 4.10 -13.46
N ALA A 81 5.46 4.29 -12.39
CA ALA A 81 5.39 5.57 -11.68
C ALA A 81 6.74 5.95 -11.05
N ARG A 82 7.47 4.98 -10.48
CA ARG A 82 8.83 5.20 -9.96
C ARG A 82 9.81 5.61 -11.05
N GLN A 83 9.78 4.94 -12.21
CA GLN A 83 10.61 5.29 -13.35
C GLN A 83 10.32 6.71 -13.85
N LYS A 84 9.04 7.09 -14.00
CA LYS A 84 8.64 8.45 -14.40
C LYS A 84 9.14 9.51 -13.42
N LYS A 85 9.02 9.27 -12.10
CA LYS A 85 9.54 10.19 -11.08
C LYS A 85 11.07 10.32 -11.16
N ARG A 86 11.79 9.20 -11.38
CA ARG A 86 13.25 9.24 -11.58
C ARG A 86 13.62 10.07 -12.80
N GLN A 87 12.98 9.83 -13.94
CA GLN A 87 13.22 10.59 -15.17
C GLN A 87 12.93 12.08 -14.98
N ALA A 88 11.84 12.43 -14.29
CA ALA A 88 11.51 13.83 -13.99
C ALA A 88 12.57 14.51 -13.10
N ARG A 89 13.13 13.81 -12.11
CA ARG A 89 14.22 14.32 -11.27
C ARG A 89 15.50 14.59 -12.06
N ILE A 90 15.86 13.68 -12.97
CA ILE A 90 17.01 13.83 -13.87
C ILE A 90 16.79 15.00 -14.82
N ALA A 91 15.61 15.06 -15.47
CA ALA A 91 15.27 16.15 -16.39
C ALA A 91 15.24 17.53 -15.71
N ALA A 92 14.85 17.59 -14.43
CA ALA A 92 14.89 18.81 -13.63
C ALA A 92 16.29 19.17 -13.09
N GLY A 93 17.33 18.39 -13.43
CA GLY A 93 18.72 18.66 -13.02
C GLY A 93 19.02 18.37 -11.55
N HIS A 94 18.13 17.65 -10.84
CA HIS A 94 18.31 17.33 -9.42
C HIS A 94 19.15 16.07 -9.18
N GLU A 95 19.60 15.38 -10.23
CA GLU A 95 20.45 14.19 -10.12
C GLU A 95 21.32 14.04 -11.38
N GLN A 96 22.65 14.08 -11.24
CA GLN A 96 23.60 13.76 -12.32
C GLN A 96 23.80 12.24 -12.34
N ASP A 97 23.59 11.62 -13.51
CA ASP A 97 23.95 10.21 -13.74
C ASP A 97 25.47 10.05 -13.51
N SER A 98 25.87 9.36 -12.44
CA SER A 98 27.24 8.84 -12.23
C SER A 98 27.33 7.39 -12.66
#